data_AF-A0A432H2A7-F1
#
_entry.id   AF-A0A432H2A7-F1
#
_cell.length_a   1.000
_cell.length_b   1.000
_cell.length_c   1.000
_cell.angle_alpha   90.00
_cell.angle_beta   90.00
_cell.angle_gamma   90.00
#
_symmetry.space_group_name_H-M   'P 1'
#
loop_
_entity.id
_entity.type
_entity.pdbx_description
1 polymer ?
#
loop_
_entity_poly.entity_id
_entity_poly.type
_entity_poly.pdbx_seq_one_letter_code
_entity_poly.pdbx_strand_id
1 'polypeptide(L)'
;MAVTKGECKHDVTDGSLAEDRITKIGTVISGKHAGLTSTEEITLFDGTGVVCQDLAVASDAVELALKTGDAIEIKSLSSKVFY
;
A
#
# COMPACT_ATOMS: atom_id res chain seq x y z
N MET A 1 -5.35 4.52 8.62
CA MET A 1 -6.17 4.06 7.49
C MET A 1 -7.00 2.85 7.90
N ALA A 2 -6.41 1.76 8.40
CA ALA A 2 -7.18 0.62 8.94
C ALA A 2 -8.26 1.04 9.95
N VAL A 3 -7.89 1.81 10.99
CA VAL A 3 -8.84 2.32 12.01
C VAL A 3 -9.90 3.30 11.51
N THR A 4 -9.74 3.91 10.32
CA THR A 4 -10.63 4.98 9.83
C THR A 4 -11.37 4.68 8.54
N LYS A 5 -10.83 3.79 7.70
CA LYS A 5 -11.35 3.44 6.37
C LYS A 5 -11.33 1.94 6.06
N GLY A 6 -10.50 1.15 6.75
CA GLY A 6 -10.43 -0.30 6.56
C GLY A 6 -11.51 -1.05 7.32
N GLU A 7 -11.51 -2.37 7.19
CA GLU A 7 -12.49 -3.24 7.86
C GLU A 7 -12.31 -3.23 9.38
N CYS A 8 -11.06 -3.10 9.87
CA CYS A 8 -10.77 -3.02 11.31
C CYS A 8 -11.39 -1.79 12.01
N LYS A 9 -11.86 -0.79 11.24
CA LYS A 9 -12.61 0.35 11.79
C LYS A 9 -13.79 -0.11 12.64
N HIS A 10 -14.52 -1.12 12.19
CA HIS A 10 -15.73 -1.60 12.86
C HIS A 10 -15.39 -2.14 14.26
N ASP A 11 -14.45 -3.07 14.31
CA ASP A 11 -13.98 -3.71 15.55
C ASP A 11 -13.32 -2.72 16.53
N VAL A 12 -12.64 -1.70 16.01
CA VAL A 12 -12.09 -0.62 16.84
C VAL A 12 -13.18 0.29 17.39
N THR A 13 -14.20 0.58 16.58
CA THR A 13 -15.32 1.46 16.98
C THR A 13 -16.21 0.81 18.04
N ASP A 14 -16.43 -0.51 17.94
CA ASP A 14 -17.23 -1.27 18.92
C ASP A 14 -16.42 -1.77 20.14
N GLY A 15 -15.10 -1.60 20.12
CA GLY A 15 -14.20 -1.93 21.21
C GLY A 15 -13.79 -3.40 21.29
N SER A 16 -14.15 -4.22 20.30
CA SER A 16 -13.72 -5.62 20.22
C SER A 16 -12.24 -5.76 19.82
N LEU A 17 -11.63 -4.72 19.25
CA LEU A 17 -10.21 -4.65 18.91
C LEU A 17 -9.57 -3.36 19.41
N ALA A 18 -8.48 -3.48 20.19
CA ALA A 18 -7.69 -2.33 20.61
C ALA A 18 -6.80 -1.81 19.46
N GLU A 19 -6.65 -0.49 19.31
CA GLU A 19 -5.86 0.09 18.20
C GLU A 19 -4.38 -0.32 18.22
N ASP A 20 -3.80 -0.56 19.40
CA ASP A 20 -2.42 -0.99 19.59
C ASP A 20 -2.15 -2.41 19.08
N ARG A 21 -3.21 -3.21 18.85
CA ARG A 21 -3.15 -4.50 18.17
C ARG A 21 -2.96 -4.37 16.65
N ILE A 22 -3.06 -3.18 16.08
CA ILE A 22 -2.95 -2.93 14.64
C ILE A 22 -1.56 -2.38 14.32
N THR A 23 -0.79 -3.14 13.54
CA THR A 23 0.55 -2.73 13.09
C THR A 23 0.52 -2.28 11.64
N LYS A 24 1.14 -1.13 11.34
CA LYS A 24 1.31 -0.67 9.95
C LYS A 24 2.27 -1.61 9.21
N ILE A 25 1.88 -2.15 8.06
CA ILE A 25 2.73 -3.08 7.30
C ILE A 25 4.12 -2.49 6.95
N GLY A 26 4.21 -1.18 6.72
CA GLY A 26 5.49 -0.50 6.46
C GLY A 26 6.50 -0.58 7.60
N THR A 27 6.07 -0.72 8.86
CA THR A 27 7.01 -0.89 9.99
C THR A 27 7.57 -2.31 10.05
N VAL A 28 6.80 -3.31 9.59
CA VAL A 28 7.29 -4.69 9.44
C VAL A 28 8.26 -4.77 8.26
N ILE A 29 7.88 -4.25 7.09
CA ILE A 29 8.73 -4.25 5.88
C ILE A 29 10.07 -3.54 6.13
N SER A 30 10.06 -2.44 6.91
CA SER A 30 11.28 -1.71 7.24
C SER A 30 12.07 -2.27 8.44
N GLY A 31 11.64 -3.39 9.03
CA GLY A 31 12.30 -4.04 10.16
C GLY A 31 12.17 -3.32 11.51
N LYS A 32 11.35 -2.27 11.60
CA LYS A 32 11.06 -1.55 12.86
C LYS A 32 10.12 -2.32 13.78
N HIS A 33 9.40 -3.30 13.23
CA HIS A 33 8.57 -4.25 13.98
C HIS A 33 8.93 -5.66 13.52
N ALA A 34 9.02 -6.62 14.45
CA ALA A 34 9.48 -7.99 14.16
C ALA A 34 8.54 -8.76 13.22
N GLY A 35 7.27 -8.38 13.17
CA GLY A 35 6.25 -9.09 12.39
C GLY A 35 5.76 -10.31 13.15
N LEU A 36 5.57 -11.43 12.45
CA LEU A 36 5.19 -12.71 13.04
C LEU A 36 6.38 -13.27 13.85
N THR A 37 6.14 -13.66 15.10
CA THR A 37 7.19 -14.14 16.02
C THR A 37 7.02 -15.59 16.43
N SER A 38 5.84 -16.18 16.22
CA SER A 38 5.54 -17.58 16.52
C SER A 38 4.64 -18.23 15.47
N THR A 39 4.67 -19.55 15.37
CA THR A 39 3.82 -20.33 14.45
C THR A 39 2.36 -20.42 14.89
N GLU A 40 2.07 -20.12 16.15
CA GLU A 40 0.74 -20.15 16.77
C GLU A 40 0.00 -18.82 16.64
N GLU A 41 0.70 -17.76 16.22
CA GLU A 41 0.10 -16.44 16.02
C GLU A 41 -0.72 -16.41 14.72
N ILE A 42 -1.93 -15.84 14.80
CA ILE A 42 -2.77 -15.57 13.64
C ILE A 42 -2.73 -14.06 13.37
N THR A 43 -2.31 -13.68 12.17
CA THR A 43 -2.27 -12.27 11.73
C THR A 43 -3.18 -12.07 10.53
N LEU A 44 -3.95 -10.98 10.53
CA LEU A 44 -4.77 -10.53 9.41
C LEU A 44 -4.14 -9.30 8.77
N PHE A 45 -4.09 -9.26 7.44
CA PHE A 45 -3.73 -8.06 6.69
C PHE A 45 -5.00 -7.36 6.19
N ASP A 46 -5.33 -6.21 6.78
CA ASP A 46 -6.40 -5.32 6.30
C ASP A 46 -5.80 -4.29 5.32
N GLY A 47 -5.95 -4.59 4.03
CA GLY A 47 -5.49 -3.75 2.94
C GLY A 47 -6.65 -2.99 2.30
N THR A 48 -6.71 -1.67 2.48
CA THR A 48 -7.75 -0.81 1.87
C THR A 48 -7.29 -0.10 0.58
N GLY A 49 -6.16 -0.51 0.01
CA GLY A 49 -5.51 0.13 -1.15
C GLY A 49 -4.85 1.47 -0.81
N VAL A 50 -3.64 1.71 -1.35
CA VAL A 50 -2.91 2.98 -1.16
C VAL A 50 -2.38 3.43 -2.52
N VAL A 51 -2.83 4.60 -2.99
CA VAL A 51 -2.44 5.17 -4.30
C VAL A 51 -0.92 5.23 -4.50
N CYS A 52 -0.15 5.47 -3.44
CA CYS A 52 1.31 5.47 -3.52
C CYS A 52 1.90 4.11 -3.96
N GLN A 53 1.25 2.99 -3.61
CA GLN A 53 1.68 1.66 -4.04
C GLN A 53 1.47 1.49 -5.55
N ASP A 54 0.32 1.92 -6.07
CA ASP A 54 0.03 1.87 -7.50
C ASP A 54 1.03 2.73 -8.30
N LEU A 55 1.33 3.94 -7.80
CA LEU A 55 2.32 4.83 -8.43
C LEU A 55 3.74 4.24 -8.42
N ALA A 56 4.15 3.58 -7.34
CA ALA A 56 5.46 2.93 -7.28
C ALA A 56 5.56 1.81 -8.31
N VAL A 57 4.55 0.93 -8.39
CA VAL A 57 4.50 -0.16 -9.39
C VAL A 57 4.46 0.40 -10.82
N ALA A 58 3.69 1.46 -11.06
CA ALA A 58 3.62 2.09 -12.37
C ALA A 58 4.96 2.68 -12.80
N SER A 59 5.69 3.32 -11.89
CA SER A 59 7.04 3.85 -12.16
C SER A 59 8.01 2.74 -12.54
N ASP A 60 8.05 1.65 -11.77
CA ASP A 60 8.93 0.51 -12.02
C ASP A 60 8.59 -0.18 -13.36
N ALA A 61 7.30 -0.32 -13.66
CA ALA A 61 6.84 -0.89 -14.93
C ALA A 61 7.23 -0.03 -16.13
N VAL A 62 7.12 1.30 -16.03
CA VAL A 62 7.57 2.23 -17.08
C VAL A 62 9.07 2.16 -17.26
N GLU A 63 9.84 2.15 -16.17
CA GLU A 63 11.30 2.03 -16.24
C GLU A 63 11.72 0.71 -16.91
N LEU A 64 11.05 -0.40 -16.58
CA LEU A 64 11.29 -1.70 -17.21
C LEU A 64 10.99 -1.66 -18.71
N ALA A 65 9.83 -1.13 -19.12
CA ALA A 65 9.44 -1.04 -20.53
C ALA A 65 10.41 -0.19 -21.35
N LEU A 66 10.97 0.87 -20.76
CA LEU A 66 12.02 1.67 -21.41
C LEU A 66 13.32 0.87 -21.60
N LYS A 67 13.71 0.06 -20.61
CA LYS A 67 14.91 -0.79 -20.68
C LYS A 67 14.78 -1.94 -21.67
N THR A 68 13.59 -2.54 -21.80
CA THR A 68 13.35 -3.69 -22.69
C THR A 68 12.98 -3.29 -24.11
N GLY A 69 12.66 -2.01 -24.36
CA GLY A 69 12.22 -1.53 -25.66
C GLY A 69 10.73 -1.76 -25.95
N ASP A 70 9.96 -2.15 -24.93
CA ASP A 70 8.50 -2.36 -25.03
C ASP A 70 7.70 -1.05 -24.89
N ALA A 71 8.35 0.03 -24.49
CA ALA A 71 7.72 1.33 -24.33
C ALA A 71 7.34 1.98 -25.67
N ILE A 72 6.12 2.54 -25.74
CA ILE A 72 5.65 3.35 -26.85
C ILE A 72 5.47 4.78 -26.36
N GLU A 73 6.18 5.73 -26.97
CA GLU A 73 6.02 7.15 -26.70
C GLU A 73 4.81 7.70 -27.46
N ILE A 74 3.86 8.29 -26.73
CA ILE A 74 2.68 8.94 -27.30
C ILE A 74 2.76 10.44 -27.06
N LYS A 75 2.74 11.23 -28.14
CA LYS A 75 2.65 12.68 -28.03
C LYS A 75 1.26 13.09 -27.58
N SER A 76 1.17 13.83 -26.48
CA SER A 76 -0.07 14.46 -26.06
C SER A 76 -0.46 15.55 -27.06
N LEU A 77 -1.73 15.55 -27.48
CA LEU A 77 -2.34 16.61 -28.31
C LEU A 77 -2.81 17.81 -27.47
N SER A 78 -2.62 17.78 -26.14
CA SER A 78 -3.01 18.87 -25.25
C SER A 78 -1.93 19.94 -25.16
N SER A 79 -2.21 21.13 -25.71
CA SER A 79 -1.46 22.36 -25.47
C SER A 79 -1.82 23.04 -24.14
N LYS A 80 -2.56 22.36 -23.24
CA LYS A 80 -2.83 22.86 -21.89
C LYS A 80 -1.92 22.18 -20.88
N VAL A 81 -0.92 22.94 -20.43
CA VAL A 81 -0.19 22.73 -19.18
C VAL A 81 -1.19 22.99 -18.05
N PHE A 82 -1.54 21.96 -17.28
CA PHE A 82 -2.25 22.12 -16.02
C PHE A 82 -1.20 22.29 -14.92
N TYR A 83 -1.20 23.46 -14.27
CA TYR A 83 -0.50 23.72 -13.01
C TYR A 83 -1.42 23.42 -11.83
#